data_AF-A0A0A0AXW1-F1
#
_entry.id   AF-A0A0A0AXW1-F1
#
_cell.length_a   1.000
_cell.length_b   1.000
_cell.length_c   1.000
_cell.angle_alpha   90.00
_cell.angle_beta   90.00
_cell.angle_gamma   90.00
#
_symmetry.space_group_name_H-M   'P 1'
#
loop_
_entity.id
_entity.type
_entity.pdbx_description
1 polymer ?
#
loop_
_entity_poly.entity_id
_entity_poly.type
_entity_poly.pdbx_seq_one_letter_code
_entity_poly.pdbx_strand_id
1 'polypeptide(L)'
;MCNRFVGTWKLVSSENFDDYMKELGVGLATRKLGGLAKPDVIISMKGDIVTIRTESTFKNTTISFKLGQQFDETTADDRKVKSVVTLEKGALVQVQKWNGKETTIKRRLVDGKMVVECAMKGIVC
;
A
#
# COMPACT_ATOMS: atom_id res chain seq x y z
N MET A 1 -11.79 0.40 14.31
CA MET A 1 -12.69 0.17 13.17
C MET A 1 -12.02 0.66 11.89
N CYS A 2 -12.23 -0.03 10.77
CA CYS A 2 -11.62 0.29 9.47
C CYS A 2 -12.14 1.62 8.89
N ASN A 3 -13.39 2.01 9.21
CA ASN A 3 -14.01 3.25 8.74
C ASN A 3 -13.23 4.53 9.06
N ARG A 4 -12.37 4.51 10.09
CA ARG A 4 -11.51 5.65 10.45
C ARG A 4 -10.53 6.03 9.34
N PHE A 5 -10.21 5.11 8.43
CA PHE A 5 -9.32 5.35 7.29
C PHE A 5 -10.04 5.94 6.07
N VAL A 6 -11.39 5.93 6.05
CA VAL A 6 -12.18 6.42 4.92
C VAL A 6 -11.91 7.91 4.71
N GLY A 7 -11.60 8.28 3.47
CA GLY A 7 -11.24 9.63 3.09
C GLY A 7 -10.19 9.67 1.99
N THR A 8 -9.73 10.87 1.70
CA THR A 8 -8.66 11.13 0.73
C THR A 8 -7.42 11.60 1.46
N TRP A 9 -6.30 10.92 1.23
CA TRP A 9 -5.02 11.16 1.86
C TRP A 9 -4.00 11.59 0.81
N LYS A 10 -3.34 12.72 1.04
CA LYS A 10 -2.29 13.22 0.14
C LYS A 10 -0.92 12.87 0.70
N LEU A 11 -0.01 12.40 -0.16
CA LEU A 11 1.37 12.16 0.25
C LEU A 11 2.05 13.50 0.62
N VAL A 12 2.57 13.60 1.85
CA VAL A 12 3.27 14.80 2.35
C VAL A 12 4.76 14.57 2.58
N SER A 13 5.16 13.34 2.86
CA SER A 13 6.55 12.94 3.09
C SER A 13 6.74 11.48 2.73
N SER A 14 7.94 11.11 2.33
CA SER A 14 8.33 9.74 2.01
C SER A 14 9.82 9.57 2.29
N GLU A 15 10.19 8.53 3.02
CA GLU A 15 11.56 8.23 3.41
C GLU A 15 11.89 6.81 2.95
N ASN A 16 13.12 6.58 2.48
CA ASN A 16 13.63 5.25 2.11
C ASN A 16 12.85 4.44 1.04
N PHE A 17 11.92 5.09 0.32
CA PHE A 17 11.06 4.41 -0.67
C PHE A 17 11.85 3.84 -1.85
N ASP A 18 12.94 4.48 -2.25
CA ASP A 18 13.80 4.01 -3.34
C ASP A 18 14.46 2.66 -3.01
N ASP A 19 14.98 2.49 -1.79
CA ASP A 19 15.58 1.24 -1.32
C ASP A 19 14.52 0.15 -1.12
N TYR A 20 13.34 0.51 -0.62
CA TYR A 20 12.22 -0.42 -0.55
C TYR A 20 11.81 -0.94 -1.94
N MET A 21 11.66 -0.05 -2.93
CA MET A 21 11.38 -0.45 -4.31
C MET A 21 12.51 -1.30 -4.90
N LYS A 22 13.77 -0.99 -4.58
CA LYS A 22 14.92 -1.78 -5.02
C LYS A 22 14.86 -3.20 -4.48
N GLU A 23 14.54 -3.38 -3.20
CA GLU A 23 14.42 -4.70 -2.57
C GLU A 23 13.24 -5.52 -3.14
N LEU A 24 12.16 -4.86 -3.53
CA LEU A 24 11.05 -5.48 -4.28
C LEU A 24 11.50 -6.01 -5.66
N GLY A 25 12.63 -5.55 -6.18
CA GLY A 25 13.15 -5.86 -7.52
C GLY A 25 12.68 -4.88 -8.60
N VAL A 26 12.21 -3.69 -8.22
CA VAL A 26 11.74 -2.67 -9.17
C VAL A 26 12.94 -2.07 -9.92
N GLY A 27 12.83 -1.98 -11.24
CA GLY A 27 13.86 -1.41 -12.11
C GLY A 27 14.09 0.08 -11.86
N LEU A 28 15.32 0.56 -12.09
CA LEU A 28 15.75 1.93 -11.80
C LEU A 28 14.85 3.02 -12.41
N ALA A 29 14.36 2.83 -13.64
CA ALA A 29 13.47 3.80 -14.30
C ALA A 29 12.15 3.97 -13.53
N THR A 30 11.49 2.86 -13.19
CA THR A 30 10.24 2.86 -12.40
C THR A 30 10.47 3.44 -11.00
N ARG A 31 11.62 3.17 -10.38
CA ARG A 31 11.96 3.76 -9.07
C ARG A 31 12.09 5.28 -9.12
N LYS A 32 12.76 5.82 -10.14
CA LYS A 32 12.88 7.28 -10.31
C LYS A 32 11.52 7.94 -10.47
N LEU A 33 10.63 7.36 -11.28
CA LEU A 33 9.27 7.89 -11.46
C LEU A 33 8.43 7.74 -10.19
N GLY A 34 8.55 6.60 -9.49
CA GLY A 34 7.86 6.35 -8.22
C GLY A 34 8.28 7.30 -7.10
N GLY A 35 9.58 7.62 -6.99
CA GLY A 35 10.09 8.57 -5.99
C GLY A 35 9.69 10.03 -6.24
N LEU A 36 9.36 10.38 -7.49
CA LEU A 36 8.86 11.71 -7.85
C LEU A 36 7.32 11.80 -7.76
N ALA A 37 6.63 10.66 -7.73
CA ALA A 37 5.18 10.62 -7.67
C ALA A 37 4.68 11.14 -6.31
N LYS A 38 3.60 11.93 -6.36
CA LYS A 38 2.87 12.41 -5.18
C LYS A 38 1.44 11.87 -5.25
N PRO A 39 1.22 10.60 -4.93
CA PRO A 39 -0.09 10.00 -5.08
C PRO A 39 -1.08 10.53 -4.04
N ASP A 40 -2.35 10.55 -4.45
CA ASP A 40 -3.49 10.62 -3.56
C ASP A 40 -3.99 9.18 -3.29
N VAL A 41 -4.19 8.84 -2.02
CA VAL A 41 -4.75 7.56 -1.58
C VAL A 41 -6.18 7.79 -1.11
N ILE A 42 -7.14 7.21 -1.82
CA ILE A 42 -8.56 7.34 -1.56
C ILE A 42 -9.06 6.01 -1.00
N ILE A 43 -9.58 6.03 0.22
CA ILE A 43 -10.11 4.84 0.90
C ILE A 43 -11.62 5.03 1.05
N SER A 44 -12.39 4.05 0.58
CA SER A 44 -13.84 4.03 0.72
C SER A 44 -14.32 2.65 1.19
N MET A 45 -15.56 2.61 1.68
CA MET A 45 -16.19 1.38 2.15
C MET A 45 -17.63 1.30 1.68
N LYS A 46 -18.04 0.12 1.21
CA LYS A 46 -19.44 -0.22 0.90
C LYS A 46 -19.78 -1.54 1.58
N GLY A 47 -20.49 -1.46 2.70
CA GLY A 47 -20.73 -2.62 3.57
C GLY A 47 -19.43 -3.15 4.15
N ASP A 48 -19.13 -4.42 3.90
CA ASP A 48 -17.91 -5.10 4.35
C ASP A 48 -16.74 -5.03 3.34
N ILE A 49 -16.96 -4.40 2.18
CA ILE A 49 -15.94 -4.21 1.14
C ILE A 49 -15.22 -2.89 1.37
N VAL A 50 -13.90 -2.96 1.49
CA VAL A 50 -12.99 -1.81 1.53
C VAL A 50 -12.38 -1.65 0.14
N THR A 51 -12.37 -0.42 -0.37
CA THR A 51 -11.66 -0.08 -1.61
C THR A 51 -10.56 0.91 -1.30
N ILE A 52 -9.34 0.61 -1.76
CA ILE A 52 -8.20 1.53 -1.73
C ILE A 52 -7.84 1.85 -3.17
N ARG A 53 -7.94 3.12 -3.55
CA ARG A 53 -7.50 3.65 -4.83
C ARG A 53 -6.27 4.52 -4.60
N THR A 54 -5.22 4.29 -5.38
CA THR A 54 -4.02 5.13 -5.38
C THR A 54 -3.94 5.81 -6.74
N GLU A 55 -3.98 7.14 -6.76
CA GLU A 55 -3.97 7.95 -7.98
C GLU A 55 -2.67 8.75 -8.06
N SER A 56 -1.97 8.70 -9.19
CA SER A 56 -0.79 9.52 -9.47
C SER A 56 -0.70 9.84 -10.96
N THR A 57 0.17 10.79 -11.32
CA THR A 57 0.47 11.08 -12.73
C THR A 57 1.19 9.93 -13.44
N PHE A 58 1.77 9.00 -12.68
CA PHE A 58 2.51 7.87 -13.23
C PHE A 58 1.61 6.65 -13.46
N LYS A 59 0.95 6.17 -12.41
CA LYS A 59 0.08 4.99 -12.48
C LYS A 59 -1.00 5.05 -11.41
N ASN A 60 -2.19 4.59 -11.79
CA ASN A 60 -3.34 4.47 -10.91
C ASN A 60 -3.58 2.99 -10.61
N THR A 61 -3.91 2.68 -9.36
CA THR A 61 -4.26 1.32 -8.93
C THR A 61 -5.50 1.36 -8.06
N THR A 62 -6.28 0.28 -8.11
CA THR A 62 -7.46 0.09 -7.26
C THR A 62 -7.48 -1.35 -6.78
N ILE A 63 -7.64 -1.54 -5.47
CA ILE A 63 -7.92 -2.83 -4.86
C ILE A 63 -9.24 -2.75 -4.10
N SER A 64 -10.02 -3.82 -4.15
CA SER A 64 -11.26 -3.98 -3.38
C SER A 64 -11.23 -5.33 -2.69
N PHE A 65 -11.41 -5.34 -1.38
CA PHE A 65 -11.21 -6.53 -0.56
C PHE A 65 -12.14 -6.54 0.65
N LYS A 66 -12.33 -7.74 1.21
CA LYS A 66 -12.90 -7.92 2.55
C LYS A 66 -11.77 -8.22 3.53
N LEU A 67 -11.88 -7.69 4.74
CA LEU A 67 -10.85 -7.92 5.77
C LEU A 67 -10.70 -9.42 6.07
N GLY A 68 -9.45 -9.87 6.18
CA GLY A 68 -9.09 -11.26 6.45
C GLY A 68 -9.26 -12.23 5.27
N GLN A 69 -9.75 -11.75 4.11
CA GLN A 69 -9.91 -12.60 2.92
C GLN A 69 -8.77 -12.36 1.93
N GLN A 70 -8.19 -13.45 1.43
CA GLN A 70 -7.15 -13.39 0.41
C GLN A 70 -7.76 -13.03 -0.95
N PHE A 71 -7.06 -12.21 -1.73
CA PHE A 71 -7.44 -11.82 -3.08
C PHE A 71 -6.22 -11.71 -4.00
N ASP A 72 -6.46 -11.71 -5.32
CA ASP A 72 -5.45 -11.44 -6.33
C ASP A 72 -5.26 -9.93 -6.49
N GLU A 73 -4.00 -9.48 -6.42
CA GLU A 73 -3.63 -8.08 -6.60
C GLU A 73 -2.58 -7.96 -7.72
N THR A 74 -2.77 -6.98 -8.61
CA THR A 74 -1.72 -6.50 -9.51
C THR A 74 -1.21 -5.17 -8.96
N THR A 75 0.03 -5.15 -8.53
CA THR A 75 0.63 -3.97 -7.88
C THR A 75 1.02 -2.90 -8.91
N ALA A 76 1.33 -1.69 -8.44
CA ALA A 76 1.75 -0.59 -9.31
C ALA A 76 3.03 -0.94 -10.12
N ASP A 77 3.91 -1.76 -9.58
CA ASP A 77 5.11 -2.28 -10.24
C ASP A 77 4.88 -3.61 -11.00
N ASP A 78 3.63 -3.93 -11.33
CA ASP A 78 3.20 -5.05 -12.18
C ASP A 78 3.45 -6.45 -11.61
N ARG A 79 3.77 -6.58 -10.32
CA ARG A 79 3.78 -7.89 -9.66
C ARG A 79 2.36 -8.43 -9.55
N LYS A 80 2.20 -9.72 -9.85
CA LYS A 80 1.00 -10.50 -9.52
C LYS A 80 1.23 -11.14 -8.16
N VAL A 81 0.43 -10.74 -7.18
CA VAL A 81 0.60 -11.16 -5.78
C VAL A 81 -0.71 -11.69 -5.21
N LYS A 82 -0.61 -12.58 -4.22
CA LYS A 82 -1.73 -12.89 -3.33
C LYS A 82 -1.66 -11.96 -2.13
N SER A 83 -2.74 -11.20 -1.92
CA SER A 83 -2.82 -10.21 -0.86
C SER A 83 -3.88 -10.55 0.16
N VAL A 84 -3.63 -10.21 1.41
CA VAL A 84 -4.63 -10.21 2.49
C VAL A 84 -4.49 -8.93 3.29
N VAL A 85 -5.62 -8.32 3.67
CA VAL A 85 -5.63 -7.14 4.53
C VAL A 85 -6.35 -7.47 5.82
N THR A 86 -5.68 -7.27 6.94
CA THR A 86 -6.23 -7.45 8.29
C THR A 86 -6.31 -6.11 9.03
N LEU A 87 -7.12 -6.05 10.08
CA LEU A 87 -7.17 -4.92 10.99
C LEU A 87 -6.59 -5.35 12.34
N GLU A 88 -5.36 -4.95 12.63
CA GLU A 88 -4.61 -5.38 13.79
C GLU A 88 -4.26 -4.19 14.67
N LYS A 89 -4.71 -4.20 15.94
CA LYS A 89 -4.45 -3.14 16.92
C LYS A 89 -4.73 -1.73 16.38
N GLY A 90 -5.76 -1.60 15.53
CA GLY A 90 -6.17 -0.34 14.91
C GLY A 90 -5.41 0.06 13.64
N ALA A 91 -4.47 -0.74 13.17
CA ALA A 91 -3.77 -0.55 11.90
C ALA A 91 -4.30 -1.49 10.81
N LEU A 92 -4.37 -1.02 9.58
CA LEU A 92 -4.60 -1.87 8.41
C LEU A 92 -3.27 -2.49 7.99
N VAL A 93 -3.17 -3.81 8.04
CA VAL A 93 -1.97 -4.56 7.68
C VAL A 93 -2.25 -5.31 6.39
N GLN A 94 -1.61 -4.91 5.31
CA GLN A 94 -1.67 -5.57 4.01
C GLN A 94 -0.41 -6.41 3.83
N VAL A 95 -0.58 -7.73 3.69
CA VAL A 95 0.52 -8.64 3.37
C VAL A 95 0.39 -9.07 1.93
N GLN A 96 1.45 -8.89 1.14
CA GLN A 96 1.53 -9.30 -0.26
C GLN A 96 2.55 -10.43 -0.39
N LYS A 97 2.17 -11.56 -1.01
CA LYS A 97 3.06 -12.71 -1.24
C LYS A 97 3.16 -13.05 -2.73
N TRP A 98 4.38 -13.31 -3.20
CA TRP A 98 4.65 -13.74 -4.59
C TRP A 98 5.98 -14.49 -4.67
N ASN A 99 6.04 -15.58 -5.43
CA ASN A 99 7.29 -16.31 -5.71
C ASN A 99 8.16 -16.59 -4.45
N GLY A 100 7.53 -16.98 -3.34
CA GLY A 100 8.21 -17.21 -2.06
C GLY A 100 8.71 -15.96 -1.32
N LYS A 101 8.44 -14.76 -1.85
CA LYS A 101 8.72 -13.46 -1.22
C LYS A 101 7.47 -12.90 -0.55
N GLU A 102 7.69 -12.00 0.40
CA GLU A 102 6.65 -11.31 1.16
C GLU A 102 7.05 -9.86 1.42
N THR A 103 6.09 -8.95 1.32
CA THR A 103 6.20 -7.57 1.83
C THR A 103 4.95 -7.23 2.64
N THR A 104 5.11 -6.34 3.62
CA THR A 104 4.02 -5.81 4.43
C THR A 104 3.86 -4.32 4.22
N ILE A 105 2.61 -3.86 4.07
CA ILE A 105 2.24 -2.45 4.03
C ILE A 105 1.27 -2.20 5.18
N LYS A 106 1.71 -1.42 6.18
CA LYS A 106 0.95 -1.13 7.38
C LYS A 106 0.51 0.33 7.39
N ARG A 107 -0.79 0.56 7.54
CA ARG A 107 -1.39 1.91 7.60
C ARG A 107 -1.93 2.15 9.01
N ARG A 108 -1.48 3.21 9.67
CA ARG A 108 -1.93 3.64 11.00
C ARG A 108 -2.29 5.12 10.99
N LEU A 109 -3.20 5.51 11.87
CA LEU A 109 -3.55 6.92 12.07
C LEU A 109 -2.82 7.46 13.30
N VAL A 110 -2.06 8.53 13.12
CA VAL A 110 -1.31 9.23 14.17
C VAL A 110 -1.58 10.72 14.01
N ASP A 111 -2.17 11.34 15.03
CA ASP A 111 -2.44 12.79 15.08
C ASP A 111 -3.12 13.35 13.82
N GLY A 112 -4.15 12.65 13.33
CA GLY A 112 -4.90 13.04 12.14
C GLY A 112 -4.20 12.76 10.80
N LYS A 113 -3.00 12.17 10.80
CA LYS A 113 -2.26 11.76 9.61
C LYS A 113 -2.31 10.24 9.43
N MET A 114 -2.35 9.78 8.19
CA MET A 114 -2.12 8.37 7.86
C MET A 114 -0.62 8.14 7.66
N VAL A 115 -0.01 7.37 8.55
CA VAL A 115 1.36 6.89 8.44
C VAL A 115 1.32 5.52 7.77
N VAL A 116 2.06 5.37 6.67
CA VAL A 116 2.20 4.13 5.93
C VAL A 116 3.63 3.64 6.11
N GLU A 117 3.79 2.41 6.58
CA GLU A 117 5.09 1.76 6.77
C GLU A 117 5.14 0.53 5.87
N CYS A 118 6.12 0.48 4.98
CA CYS A 118 6.33 -0.61 4.03
C CYS A 118 7.59 -1.37 4.43
N ALA A 119 7.52 -2.70 4.55
CA ALA A 119 8.63 -3.51 5.05
C ALA A 119 8.88 -4.77 4.21
N MET A 120 10.13 -4.94 3.77
CA MET A 120 10.60 -6.14 3.08
C MET A 120 12.05 -6.44 3.48
N LYS A 121 12.31 -7.66 4.00
CA LYS A 121 13.64 -8.16 4.39
C LYS A 121 14.51 -7.16 5.19
N GLY A 122 13.89 -6.44 6.13
CA GLY A 122 14.58 -5.47 6.99
C GLY A 122 14.70 -4.05 6.41
N ILE A 123 14.37 -3.84 5.14
CA ILE A 123 14.18 -2.49 4.59
C ILE A 123 12.80 -1.98 4.99
N VAL A 124 12.76 -0.80 5.60
CA VAL A 124 11.54 -0.11 6.03
C VAL A 124 11.48 1.27 5.36
N CYS A 125 10.33 1.59 4.79
CA CYS A 125 9.99 2.88 4.19
C CYS A 125 8.73 3.44 4.86
#